data_AF-A0A1H0Q531-F1
#
_entry.id   AF-A0A1H0Q531-F1
#
_cell.length_a   1.000
_cell.length_b   1.000
_cell.length_c   1.000
_cell.angle_alpha   90.00
_cell.angle_beta   90.00
_cell.angle_gamma   90.00
#
_symmetry.space_group_name_H-M   'P 1'
#
loop_
_entity.id
_entity.type
_entity.pdbx_description
1 polymer ?
#
loop_
_entity_poly.entity_id
_entity_poly.type
_entity_poly.pdbx_seq_one_letter_code
_entity_poly.pdbx_strand_id
1 'polypeptide(L)'
;MKLLYAIAALALLSTSASAEGWDVVERCTYSKFFGRVCTTSYRELPPRNLAQEQEDEKATRASIEKWEAYCKPTRNIDSEGVGRLVYAHKGCEFGRSE
;
A
#
# COMPACT_ATOMS: atom_id res chain seq x y z
N MET A 1 -23.37 23.12 21.81
CA MET A 1 -22.46 23.07 20.63
C MET A 1 -21.10 22.43 20.93
N LYS A 2 -20.39 22.78 22.02
CA LYS A 2 -19.08 22.17 22.37
C LYS A 2 -19.09 20.64 22.60
N LEU A 3 -20.15 20.10 23.17
CA LEU A 3 -20.28 18.65 23.42
C LEU A 3 -20.47 17.82 22.14
N LEU A 4 -21.08 18.40 21.09
CA LEU A 4 -21.30 17.70 19.82
C LEU A 4 -19.98 17.49 19.05
N TYR A 5 -19.05 18.46 19.14
CA TYR A 5 -17.72 18.34 18.54
C TYR A 5 -16.86 17.26 19.23
N ALA A 6 -17.02 17.07 20.54
CA ALA A 6 -16.27 16.05 21.29
C ALA A 6 -16.70 14.62 20.92
N ILE A 7 -18.00 14.39 20.65
CA ILE A 7 -18.52 13.08 20.23
C ILE A 7 -18.07 12.75 18.80
N ALA A 8 -18.03 13.74 17.90
CA ALA A 8 -17.54 13.56 16.54
C ALA A 8 -16.05 13.17 16.49
N ALA A 9 -15.23 13.71 17.39
CA ALA A 9 -13.81 13.36 17.48
C ALA A 9 -13.58 11.91 17.98
N LEU A 10 -14.38 11.42 18.94
CA LEU A 10 -14.29 10.04 19.41
C LEU A 10 -14.75 9.00 18.38
N ALA A 11 -15.72 9.35 17.51
CA ALA A 11 -16.21 8.46 16.47
C ALA A 11 -15.16 8.20 15.36
N LEU A 12 -14.29 9.19 15.09
CA LEU A 12 -13.19 9.05 14.11
C LEU A 12 -12.04 8.17 14.62
N LEU A 13 -11.84 8.10 15.94
CA LEU A 13 -10.80 7.27 16.57
C LEU A 13 -11.22 5.80 16.71
N SER A 14 -12.50 5.49 16.58
CA SER A 14 -13.05 4.14 16.73
C SER A 14 -13.25 3.42 15.39
N THR A 15 -12.98 4.08 14.27
CA THR A 15 -13.04 3.49 12.92
C THR A 15 -11.68 2.94 12.48
N SER A 16 -10.91 2.32 13.38
CA SER A 16 -9.89 1.34 12.98
C SER A 16 -10.61 0.03 12.64
N ALA A 17 -11.42 0.04 11.57
CA ALA A 17 -11.89 -1.18 10.98
C ALA A 17 -10.65 -1.89 10.44
N SER A 18 -10.18 -2.90 11.17
CA SER A 18 -9.21 -3.88 10.70
C SER A 18 -9.67 -4.33 9.32
N ALA A 19 -8.93 -3.93 8.28
CA ALA A 19 -9.17 -4.45 6.95
C ALA A 19 -8.87 -5.96 7.01
N GLU A 20 -9.93 -6.77 7.15
CA GLU A 20 -9.86 -8.22 7.11
C GLU A 20 -9.45 -8.61 5.68
N GLY A 21 -8.15 -8.81 5.50
CA GLY A 21 -7.60 -9.19 4.22
C GLY A 21 -7.76 -10.69 3.98
N TRP A 22 -8.01 -11.06 2.73
CA TRP A 22 -8.03 -12.45 2.30
C TRP A 22 -6.87 -12.68 1.33
N ASP A 23 -6.02 -13.66 1.65
CA ASP A 23 -5.01 -14.16 0.74
C ASP A 23 -5.62 -15.20 -0.20
N VAL A 24 -5.37 -15.04 -1.50
CA VAL A 24 -5.72 -16.04 -2.50
C VAL A 24 -4.52 -16.96 -2.70
N VAL A 25 -4.67 -18.22 -2.28
CA VAL A 25 -3.62 -19.24 -2.41
C VAL A 25 -4.02 -20.22 -3.50
N GLU A 26 -3.27 -20.22 -4.60
CA GLU A 26 -3.38 -21.24 -5.64
C GLU A 26 -2.37 -22.36 -5.39
N ARG A 27 -2.85 -23.61 -5.36
CA ARG A 27 -2.00 -24.81 -5.27
C ARG A 27 -2.22 -25.68 -6.49
N CYS A 28 -1.16 -25.87 -7.27
CA CYS A 28 -1.18 -26.74 -8.43
C CYS A 28 -0.45 -28.06 -8.13
N THR A 29 -1.06 -29.18 -8.47
CA THR A 29 -0.46 -30.51 -8.43
C THR A 29 -0.49 -31.13 -9.82
N TYR A 30 0.57 -31.84 -10.18
CA TYR A 30 0.64 -32.55 -11.45
C TYR A 30 0.23 -34.01 -11.27
N SER A 31 -0.73 -34.46 -12.06
CA SER A 31 -1.17 -35.85 -12.15
C SER A 31 -0.84 -36.43 -13.52
N LYS A 32 -0.33 -37.67 -13.53
CA LYS A 32 -0.08 -38.42 -14.78
C LYS A 32 -1.35 -38.62 -15.60
N PHE A 33 -2.52 -38.67 -14.97
CA PHE A 33 -3.80 -38.96 -15.62
C PHE A 33 -4.59 -37.71 -16.01
N PHE A 34 -4.46 -36.63 -15.25
CA PHE A 34 -5.28 -35.42 -15.40
C PHE A 34 -4.46 -34.16 -15.73
N GLY A 35 -3.14 -34.28 -15.89
CA GLY A 35 -2.26 -33.13 -16.13
C GLY A 35 -2.13 -32.23 -14.90
N ARG A 36 -1.97 -30.92 -15.13
CA ARG A 36 -1.87 -29.92 -14.04
C ARG A 36 -3.27 -29.59 -13.51
N VAL A 37 -3.53 -29.95 -12.26
CA VAL A 37 -4.78 -29.62 -11.56
C VAL A 37 -4.46 -28.56 -10.51
N CYS A 38 -5.16 -27.42 -10.56
CA CYS A 38 -4.97 -26.32 -9.61
C CYS A 38 -6.22 -26.12 -8.78
N THR A 39 -6.02 -25.85 -7.49
CA THR A 39 -7.09 -25.51 -6.55
C THR A 39 -6.79 -24.16 -5.94
N THR A 40 -7.77 -23.26 -5.99
CA THR A 40 -7.72 -21.95 -5.34
C THR A 40 -8.40 -22.03 -3.98
N SER A 41 -7.72 -21.56 -2.94
CA SER A 41 -8.26 -21.45 -1.59
C SER A 41 -8.09 -20.03 -1.08
N TYR A 42 -9.08 -19.53 -0.34
CA TYR A 42 -9.03 -18.23 0.32
C TYR A 42 -8.63 -18.45 1.77
N ARG A 43 -7.64 -17.69 2.24
CA ARG A 43 -7.16 -17.74 3.62
C ARG A 43 -7.33 -16.37 4.25
N GLU A 44 -7.94 -16.33 5.42
CA GLU A 44 -8.03 -15.12 6.22
C GLU A 44 -6.64 -14.72 6.74
N LEU A 45 -6.27 -13.46 6.56
CA LEU A 45 -5.03 -12.91 7.09
C LEU A 45 -5.14 -12.74 8.61
N PRO A 46 -4.05 -12.96 9.37
CA PRO A 46 -4.07 -12.71 10.80
C PRO A 46 -4.40 -11.24 11.08
N PRO A 47 -5.11 -10.95 12.18
CA PRO A 47 -5.42 -9.58 12.55
C PRO A 47 -4.12 -8.81 12.80
N ARG A 48 -3.97 -7.68 12.10
CA ARG A 48 -2.84 -6.76 12.32
C ARG A 48 -3.11 -5.89 13.54
N ASN A 49 -2.08 -5.62 14.32
CA ASN A 49 -2.17 -4.67 15.43
C ASN A 49 -1.62 -3.28 15.04
N LEU A 50 -1.98 -2.26 15.82
CA LEU A 50 -1.55 -0.87 15.57
C LEU A 50 -0.02 -0.70 15.57
N ALA A 51 0.71 -1.51 16.33
CA ALA A 51 2.18 -1.43 16.35
C ALA A 51 2.79 -1.90 15.03
N GLN A 52 2.25 -2.97 14.44
CA GLN A 52 2.67 -3.46 13.13
C GLN A 52 2.38 -2.43 12.03
N GLU A 53 1.20 -1.81 12.05
CA GLU A 53 0.85 -0.75 11.10
C GLU A 53 1.83 0.44 11.19
N GLN A 54 2.21 0.86 12.40
CA GLN A 54 3.20 1.92 12.60
C GLN A 54 4.60 1.53 12.10
N GLU A 55 5.01 0.28 12.30
CA GLU A 55 6.28 -0.22 11.76
C GLU A 55 6.29 -0.24 10.23
N ASP A 56 5.20 -0.68 9.61
CA ASP A 56 5.03 -0.69 8.15
C ASP A 56 5.00 0.73 7.58
N GLU A 57 4.32 1.66 8.24
CA GLU A 57 4.32 3.08 7.86
C GLU A 57 5.72 3.68 7.96
N LYS A 58 6.48 3.34 9.00
CA LYS A 58 7.86 3.78 9.17
C LYS A 58 8.76 3.22 8.07
N ALA A 59 8.62 1.93 7.75
CA ALA A 59 9.36 1.30 6.66
C ALA A 59 9.00 1.93 5.30
N THR A 60 7.71 2.20 5.07
CA THR A 60 7.21 2.87 3.87
C THR A 60 7.77 4.28 3.76
N ARG A 61 7.78 5.04 4.86
CA ARG A 61 8.36 6.39 4.92
C ARG A 61 9.84 6.37 4.57
N ALA A 62 10.61 5.46 5.17
CA ALA A 62 12.03 5.31 4.90
C ALA A 62 12.31 4.96 3.42
N SER A 63 11.49 4.09 2.82
CA SER A 63 11.57 3.78 1.39
C SER A 63 11.28 5.00 0.51
N ILE A 64 10.26 5.79 0.86
CA ILE A 64 9.94 7.05 0.14
C ILE A 64 11.09 8.04 0.26
N GLU A 65 11.62 8.27 1.46
CA GLU A 65 12.70 9.23 1.69
C GLU A 65 13.96 8.86 0.90
N LYS A 66 14.31 7.57 0.87
CA LYS A 66 15.43 7.07 0.06
C LYS A 66 15.20 7.31 -1.43
N TRP A 67 14.00 6.99 -1.92
CA TRP A 67 13.63 7.22 -3.32
C TRP A 67 13.60 8.71 -3.67
N GLU A 68 13.05 9.58 -2.82
CA GLU A 68 13.03 11.03 -3.04
C GLU A 68 14.45 11.62 -3.05
N ALA A 69 15.32 11.16 -2.16
CA ALA A 69 16.71 11.59 -2.10
C ALA A 69 17.50 11.23 -3.37
N TYR A 70 17.24 10.05 -3.94
CA TYR A 70 17.86 9.61 -5.19
C TYR A 70 17.18 10.24 -6.41
N CYS A 71 15.89 10.02 -6.60
CA CYS A 71 15.12 10.41 -7.79
C CYS A 71 14.78 11.89 -7.89
N LYS A 72 14.81 12.65 -6.79
CA LYS A 72 14.57 14.11 -6.73
C LYS A 72 13.37 14.57 -7.58
N PRO A 73 12.17 14.05 -7.31
CA PRO A 73 10.98 14.37 -8.10
C PRO A 73 10.68 15.87 -8.03
N THR A 74 10.59 16.52 -9.19
CA THR A 74 10.21 17.93 -9.31
C THR A 74 8.98 18.05 -10.18
N ARG A 75 8.01 18.87 -9.77
CA ARG A 75 6.80 19.14 -10.55
C ARG A 75 7.04 20.28 -11.52
N ASN A 76 6.90 20.01 -12.82
CA ASN A 76 6.90 21.02 -13.86
C ASN A 76 5.47 21.21 -14.39
N ILE A 77 5.05 22.46 -14.60
CA ILE A 77 3.74 22.79 -15.15
C ILE A 77 3.97 23.36 -16.54
N ASP A 78 3.37 22.76 -17.56
CA ASP A 78 3.48 23.26 -18.94
C ASP A 78 2.56 24.46 -19.21
N SER A 79 2.66 25.02 -20.41
CA SER A 79 1.86 26.17 -20.84
C SER A 79 0.35 25.93 -20.80
N GLU A 80 -0.07 24.67 -20.83
CA GLU A 80 -1.47 24.25 -20.78
C GLU A 80 -1.95 23.97 -19.34
N GLY A 81 -1.08 24.19 -18.34
CA GLY A 81 -1.37 23.95 -16.94
C GLY A 81 -1.27 22.48 -16.51
N VAL A 82 -0.73 21.59 -17.35
CA VAL A 82 -0.57 20.18 -17.01
C VAL A 82 0.70 19.98 -16.20
N GLY A 83 0.53 19.51 -14.97
CA GLY A 83 1.63 19.17 -14.07
C GLY A 83 2.23 17.80 -14.40
N ARG A 84 3.52 17.76 -14.73
CA ARG A 84 4.30 16.53 -14.96
C ARG A 84 5.41 16.42 -13.92
N LEU A 85 5.71 15.20 -13.47
CA LEU A 85 6.87 14.94 -12.63
C LEU A 85 8.10 14.72 -13.51
N VAL A 86 9.21 15.33 -13.10
CA VAL A 86 10.53 15.19 -13.69
C VAL A 86 11.45 14.59 -12.62
N TYR A 87 12.29 13.65 -13.00
CA TYR A 87 13.17 12.91 -12.10
C TYR A 87 14.63 13.07 -12.50
N ALA A 88 15.54 12.96 -11.53
CA ALA A 88 16.98 13.07 -11.75
C ALA A 88 17.58 11.84 -12.45
N HIS A 89 16.97 10.65 -12.28
CA HIS A 89 17.46 9.39 -12.84
C HIS A 89 16.36 8.67 -13.63
N LYS A 90 16.77 7.90 -14.66
CA LYS A 90 15.86 7.04 -15.44
C LYS A 90 15.42 5.84 -14.59
N GLY A 91 14.16 5.44 -14.72
CA GLY A 91 13.56 4.35 -13.95
C GLY A 91 12.76 4.82 -12.74
N CYS A 92 13.02 6.03 -12.25
CA CYS A 92 12.30 6.67 -11.16
C CYS A 92 10.80 6.88 -11.45
N GLU A 93 10.43 6.98 -12.73
CA GLU A 93 9.05 7.07 -13.20
C GLU A 93 8.21 5.81 -12.87
N PHE A 94 8.87 4.67 -12.61
CA PHE A 94 8.20 3.42 -12.25
C PHE A 94 8.07 3.21 -10.73
N GLY A 95 8.62 4.12 -9.91
CA GLY A 95 8.42 4.17 -8.46
C GLY A 95 9.57 3.64 -7.61
N ARG A 96 9.24 3.11 -6.42
CA ARG A 96 10.13 2.92 -5.26
C ARG A 96 10.87 1.58 -5.26
N SER A 97 11.40 1.14 -6.39
CA SER A 97 12.07 -0.18 -6.51
C SER A 97 13.57 -0.17 -6.14
N GLU A 98 14.08 0.91 -5.55
CA GLU A 98 15.51 1.15 -5.30
C GLU A 98 15.99 0.87 -3.87
#